data_AF-A0A0Q9PRQ4-F1
#
_entry.id   AF-A0A0Q9PRQ4-F1
#
_cell.length_a   1.000
_cell.length_b   1.000
_cell.length_c   1.000
_cell.angle_alpha   90.00
_cell.angle_beta   90.00
_cell.angle_gamma   90.00
#
_symmetry.space_group_name_H-M   'P 1'
#
loop_
_entity.id
_entity.type
_entity.pdbx_description
1 polymer ?
#
loop_
_entity_poly.entity_id
_entity_poly.type
_entity_poly.pdbx_seq_one_letter_code
_entity_poly.pdbx_strand_id
1 'polypeptide(L)'
;MLLKLHKEQEGGIVLEASLILPLFLAFVVGLVLFIQIALVEMALQSGVSEATKSIAGQLYPVRIVVQEAQSKYDQSRAAEMLNSVVDGVQSARNHVTNTEEIVTEYGAYIPDSLIELVRWEKEKRELGEGMAQDELNGLYHSQVLPRMLAVFTPIVFAFCDAKIIDKMNFKVISVTLPSLKQDGEAYFGIEAQLIYKLPIPFMSQTIVLKKKAYERAWVGA
;
A
#
# COMPACT_ATOMS: atom_id res chain seq x y z
N MET A 1 9.17 3.33 -84.15
CA MET A 1 7.80 3.02 -83.72
C MET A 1 7.82 2.85 -82.20
N LEU A 2 7.75 3.96 -81.46
CA LEU A 2 7.79 3.97 -79.98
C LEU A 2 6.39 4.34 -79.49
N LEU A 3 5.62 3.32 -79.10
CA LEU A 3 4.29 3.46 -78.53
C LEU A 3 4.41 4.07 -77.12
N LYS A 4 3.92 5.29 -77.00
CA LYS A 4 3.80 6.05 -75.77
C LYS A 4 2.71 5.39 -74.91
N LEU A 5 3.11 4.64 -73.88
CA LEU A 5 2.22 4.16 -72.83
C LEU A 5 1.87 5.34 -71.91
N HIS A 6 0.79 6.05 -72.23
CA HIS A 6 0.15 6.95 -71.27
C HIS A 6 -0.63 6.08 -70.29
N LYS A 7 -0.16 6.01 -69.04
CA LYS A 7 -0.73 5.19 -67.99
C LYS A 7 -1.85 6.00 -67.33
N GLU A 8 -3.10 5.70 -67.63
CA GLU A 8 -4.26 6.34 -67.02
C GLU A 8 -4.27 6.15 -65.49
N GLN A 9 -4.46 7.24 -64.75
CA GLN A 9 -4.50 7.28 -63.28
C GLN A 9 -5.87 6.90 -62.68
N GLU A 10 -6.66 6.06 -63.37
CA GLU A 10 -8.02 5.71 -62.92
C GLU A 10 -8.04 4.90 -61.60
N GLY A 11 -6.93 4.27 -61.21
CA GLY A 11 -6.78 3.57 -59.92
C GLY A 11 -6.24 4.43 -58.76
N GLY A 12 -5.81 5.68 -59.02
CA GLY A 12 -5.18 6.55 -58.02
C GLY A 12 -6.15 6.95 -56.90
N ILE A 13 -7.38 7.29 -57.26
CA ILE A 13 -8.42 7.73 -56.31
C ILE A 13 -8.76 6.62 -55.30
N VAL A 14 -8.81 5.36 -55.75
CA VAL A 14 -9.09 4.21 -54.87
C VAL A 14 -7.93 3.96 -53.92
N LEU A 15 -6.68 4.08 -54.41
CA LEU A 15 -5.49 3.92 -53.60
C LEU A 15 -5.39 5.03 -52.52
N GLU A 16 -5.63 6.28 -52.91
CA GLU A 16 -5.66 7.42 -51.98
C GLU A 16 -6.74 7.24 -50.91
N ALA A 17 -7.97 6.87 -51.30
CA ALA A 17 -9.06 6.61 -50.36
C ALA A 17 -8.74 5.44 -49.39
N SER A 18 -8.09 4.38 -49.89
CA SER A 18 -7.70 3.22 -49.09
C SER A 18 -6.63 3.53 -48.05
N LEU A 19 -5.84 4.60 -48.25
CA LEU A 19 -4.80 5.03 -47.32
C LEU A 19 -5.30 6.10 -46.33
N ILE A 20 -6.24 6.95 -46.78
CA ILE A 20 -6.86 7.98 -45.93
C ILE A 20 -7.80 7.36 -44.89
N LEU A 21 -8.62 6.36 -45.26
CA LEU A 21 -9.61 5.78 -44.35
C LEU A 21 -9.00 5.15 -43.08
N PRO A 22 -7.96 4.29 -43.17
CA PRO A 22 -7.30 3.74 -41.99
C PRO A 22 -6.63 4.81 -41.12
N LEU A 23 -6.05 5.85 -41.74
CA LEU A 23 -5.43 6.96 -41.01
C LEU A 23 -6.48 7.77 -40.24
N PHE A 24 -7.62 8.05 -40.86
CA PHE A 24 -8.75 8.73 -40.21
C PHE A 24 -9.30 7.89 -39.06
N LEU A 25 -9.46 6.58 -39.25
CA LEU A 25 -9.92 5.68 -38.20
C LEU A 25 -8.92 5.61 -37.03
N ALA A 26 -7.62 5.55 -37.32
CA ALA A 26 -6.58 5.61 -36.30
C ALA A 26 -6.65 6.90 -35.48
N PHE A 27 -6.93 8.04 -36.13
CA PHE A 27 -7.14 9.31 -35.45
C PHE A 27 -8.36 9.28 -34.53
N VAL A 28 -9.51 8.82 -35.02
CA VAL A 28 -10.74 8.70 -34.20
C VAL A 28 -10.54 7.74 -33.02
N VAL A 29 -9.92 6.58 -33.25
CA VAL A 29 -9.58 5.64 -32.17
C VAL A 29 -8.64 6.30 -31.17
N GLY A 30 -7.66 7.08 -31.62
CA GLY A 30 -6.77 7.87 -30.76
C GLY A 30 -7.54 8.83 -29.85
N LEU A 31 -8.52 9.56 -30.38
CA LEU A 31 -9.37 10.44 -29.57
C LEU A 31 -10.19 9.66 -28.53
N VAL A 32 -10.78 8.53 -28.93
CA VAL A 32 -11.53 7.66 -27.99
C VAL A 32 -10.63 7.14 -26.88
N LEU A 33 -9.38 6.74 -27.20
CA LEU A 33 -8.41 6.30 -26.21
C LEU A 33 -8.07 7.41 -25.20
N PHE A 34 -7.85 8.65 -25.65
CA PHE A 34 -7.59 9.77 -24.74
C PHE A 34 -8.76 10.01 -23.79
N ILE A 35 -10.00 9.99 -24.30
CA ILE A 35 -11.19 10.15 -23.46
C ILE A 35 -11.27 9.02 -22.43
N GLN A 36 -11.04 7.77 -22.83
CA GLN A 36 -11.09 6.63 -21.92
C GLN A 36 -10.02 6.70 -20.83
N ILE A 37 -8.79 7.06 -21.19
CA ILE A 37 -7.69 7.23 -20.21
C ILE A 37 -8.07 8.33 -19.22
N ALA A 38 -8.59 9.47 -19.68
CA ALA A 38 -8.99 10.57 -18.82
C ALA A 38 -10.12 10.18 -17.86
N LEU A 39 -11.12 9.41 -18.31
CA LEU A 39 -12.20 8.91 -17.46
C LEU A 39 -11.67 8.02 -16.33
N VAL A 40 -10.77 7.09 -16.67
CA VAL A 40 -10.15 6.18 -15.69
C VAL A 40 -9.26 6.96 -14.71
N GLU A 41 -8.51 7.93 -15.22
CA GLU A 41 -7.63 8.79 -14.42
C GLU A 41 -8.42 9.62 -13.39
N MET A 42 -9.54 10.22 -13.81
CA MET A 42 -10.42 10.99 -12.93
C MET A 42 -11.12 10.09 -11.90
N ALA A 43 -11.60 8.91 -12.32
CA ALA A 43 -12.23 7.95 -11.41
C ALA A 43 -11.24 7.47 -10.33
N LEU A 44 -9.98 7.20 -10.72
CA LEU A 44 -8.93 6.80 -9.79
C LEU A 44 -8.59 7.93 -8.81
N GLN A 45 -8.40 9.16 -9.32
CA GLN A 45 -8.10 10.32 -8.48
C GLN A 45 -9.23 10.61 -7.48
N SER A 46 -10.49 10.54 -7.93
CA SER A 46 -11.67 10.78 -7.09
C SER A 46 -11.75 9.75 -5.95
N GLY A 47 -11.65 8.45 -6.28
CA GLY A 47 -11.72 7.38 -5.28
C GLY A 47 -10.58 7.44 -4.26
N VAL A 48 -9.35 7.71 -4.72
CA VAL A 48 -8.19 7.87 -3.82
C VAL A 48 -8.35 9.10 -2.92
N SER A 49 -8.83 10.22 -3.46
CA SER A 49 -9.06 11.46 -2.70
C SER A 49 -10.12 11.28 -1.63
N GLU A 50 -11.28 10.72 -1.98
CA GLU A 50 -12.38 10.49 -1.02
C GLU A 50 -12.02 9.46 0.04
N ALA A 51 -11.32 8.38 -0.33
CA ALA A 51 -10.78 7.42 0.64
C ALA A 51 -9.80 8.10 1.61
N THR A 52 -8.90 8.94 1.08
CA THR A 52 -7.90 9.65 1.90
C THR A 52 -8.59 10.58 2.89
N LYS A 53 -9.59 11.36 2.46
CA LYS A 53 -10.39 12.23 3.34
C LYS A 53 -11.11 11.45 4.42
N SER A 54 -11.79 10.37 4.03
CA SER A 54 -12.56 9.54 4.96
C SER A 54 -11.67 8.92 6.02
N ILE A 55 -10.53 8.35 5.61
CA ILE A 55 -9.57 7.73 6.54
C ILE A 55 -8.90 8.79 7.41
N ALA A 56 -8.47 9.92 6.83
CA ALA A 56 -7.83 11.01 7.57
C ALA A 56 -8.70 11.56 8.71
N GLY A 57 -10.01 11.64 8.52
CA GLY A 57 -10.96 12.06 9.55
C GLY A 57 -11.12 11.04 10.70
N GLN A 58 -10.83 9.77 10.45
CA GLN A 58 -10.98 8.68 11.43
C GLN A 58 -9.68 8.32 12.16
N LEU A 59 -8.60 9.10 11.98
CA LEU A 59 -7.30 8.79 12.59
C LEU A 59 -7.21 9.13 14.08
N TYR A 60 -8.11 9.97 14.61
CA TYR A 60 -8.05 10.38 16.02
C TYR A 60 -8.14 9.23 17.04
N PRO A 61 -9.13 8.31 16.96
CA PRO A 61 -9.19 7.18 17.90
C PRO A 61 -7.95 6.29 17.86
N VAL A 62 -7.36 6.12 16.67
CA VAL A 62 -6.12 5.35 16.50
C VAL A 62 -4.96 6.02 17.25
N ARG A 63 -4.85 7.35 17.17
CA ARG A 63 -3.86 8.10 17.95
C ARG A 63 -4.02 7.88 19.45
N ILE A 64 -5.24 7.94 19.98
CA ILE A 64 -5.48 7.77 21.43
C ILE A 64 -5.07 6.37 21.89
N VAL A 65 -5.42 5.31 21.16
CA VAL A 65 -5.00 3.94 21.50
C VAL A 65 -3.47 3.81 21.49
N VAL A 66 -2.80 4.38 20.48
CA VAL A 66 -1.35 4.35 20.38
C VAL A 66 -0.70 5.17 21.51
N GLN A 67 -1.25 6.33 21.83
CA GLN A 67 -0.77 7.19 22.91
C GLN A 67 -0.98 6.55 24.29
N GLU A 68 -2.11 5.88 24.51
CA GLU A 68 -2.39 5.14 25.74
C GLU A 68 -1.50 3.90 25.87
N ALA A 69 -1.21 3.21 24.77
CA ALA A 69 -0.25 2.12 24.76
C ALA A 69 1.18 2.62 25.05
N GLN A 70 1.58 3.75 24.45
CA GLN A 70 2.89 4.38 24.70
C GLN A 70 2.98 4.90 26.14
N SER A 71 1.97 5.58 26.65
CA SER A 71 1.98 6.09 28.02
C SER A 71 1.92 4.97 29.06
N LYS A 72 1.19 3.87 28.81
CA LYS A 72 1.23 2.66 29.65
C LYS A 72 2.57 1.93 29.57
N TYR A 73 3.26 2.01 28.44
CA TYR A 73 4.62 1.50 28.27
C TYR A 73 5.67 2.37 28.98
N ASP A 74 5.51 3.71 28.90
CA ASP A 74 6.42 4.70 29.49
C ASP A 74 6.17 4.91 31.00
N GLN A 75 4.94 4.69 31.51
CA GLN A 75 4.55 4.99 32.90
C GLN A 75 4.23 3.77 33.78
N SER A 76 4.35 2.54 33.31
CA SER A 76 4.10 1.39 34.20
C SER A 76 5.13 0.31 33.99
N ARG A 77 5.75 -0.10 35.11
CA ARG A 77 5.63 -1.42 35.77
C ARG A 77 5.47 -2.70 34.92
N ALA A 78 4.96 -2.64 33.69
CA ALA A 78 5.06 -3.66 32.66
C ALA A 78 6.49 -3.78 32.11
N ALA A 79 7.26 -2.69 31.99
CA ALA A 79 8.69 -2.77 31.65
C ALA A 79 9.52 -3.37 32.80
N GLU A 80 9.21 -3.02 34.05
CA GLU A 80 9.81 -3.64 35.25
C GLU A 80 9.29 -5.07 35.49
N MET A 81 8.02 -5.37 35.19
CA MET A 81 7.47 -6.74 35.21
C MET A 81 8.04 -7.60 34.10
N LEU A 82 8.27 -7.05 32.90
CA LEU A 82 8.93 -7.79 31.82
C LEU A 82 10.37 -8.08 32.19
N ASN A 83 11.08 -7.14 32.81
CA ASN A 83 12.41 -7.41 33.36
C ASN A 83 12.37 -8.43 34.51
N SER A 84 11.38 -8.40 35.42
CA SER A 84 11.29 -9.36 36.54
C SER A 84 10.76 -10.74 36.13
N VAL A 85 9.93 -10.83 35.09
CA VAL A 85 9.51 -12.08 34.46
C VAL A 85 10.65 -12.65 33.61
N VAL A 86 11.46 -11.81 32.95
CA VAL A 86 12.67 -12.27 32.24
C VAL A 86 13.75 -12.74 33.23
N ASP A 87 13.99 -12.01 34.33
CA ASP A 87 14.89 -12.43 35.40
C ASP A 87 14.38 -13.70 36.09
N GLY A 88 13.07 -13.81 36.32
CA GLY A 88 12.40 -15.00 36.86
C GLY A 88 12.43 -16.19 35.91
N VAL A 89 12.29 -15.99 34.60
CA VAL A 89 12.39 -17.05 33.58
C VAL A 89 13.84 -17.47 33.36
N GLN A 90 14.80 -16.55 33.48
CA GLN A 90 16.23 -16.83 33.31
C GLN A 90 16.83 -17.50 34.56
N SER A 91 16.37 -17.14 35.75
CA SER A 91 16.71 -17.84 37.00
C SER A 91 15.91 -19.15 37.16
N ALA A 92 14.67 -19.25 36.69
CA ALA A 92 13.96 -20.51 36.56
C ALA A 92 14.66 -21.44 35.57
N ARG A 93 15.19 -20.96 34.44
CA ARG A 93 15.95 -21.83 33.51
C ARG A 93 17.23 -22.42 34.14
N ASN A 94 17.83 -21.70 35.08
CA ASN A 94 19.02 -22.15 35.81
C ASN A 94 18.69 -22.96 37.08
N HIS A 95 17.44 -22.95 37.57
CA HIS A 95 16.99 -23.70 38.74
C HIS A 95 15.88 -24.74 38.47
N VAL A 96 15.41 -24.90 37.23
CA VAL A 96 14.45 -25.94 36.79
C VAL A 96 15.16 -27.27 36.57
N THR A 97 15.87 -27.71 37.60
CA THR A 97 15.99 -29.15 37.90
C THR A 97 15.29 -29.50 39.21
N ASN A 98 14.85 -28.55 40.04
CA ASN A 98 13.96 -28.86 41.16
C ASN A 98 13.18 -27.63 41.60
N THR A 99 11.85 -27.64 41.38
CA THR A 99 10.80 -27.39 42.39
C THR A 99 9.47 -27.14 41.65
N GLU A 100 8.51 -28.04 41.87
CA GLU A 100 7.28 -28.26 41.10
C GLU A 100 6.13 -27.28 41.41
N GLU A 101 6.38 -26.09 41.96
CA GLU A 101 5.28 -25.34 42.62
C GLU A 101 4.79 -24.06 41.94
N ILE A 102 5.44 -23.54 40.87
CA ILE A 102 5.00 -22.28 40.22
C ILE A 102 5.01 -22.31 38.68
N VAL A 103 4.70 -23.46 38.06
CA VAL A 103 4.59 -23.56 36.58
C VAL A 103 3.19 -23.94 36.11
N THR A 104 2.32 -24.44 36.98
CA THR A 104 1.12 -25.16 36.51
C THR A 104 -0.06 -24.26 36.16
N GLU A 105 -0.21 -23.07 36.76
CA GLU A 105 -1.47 -22.31 36.64
C GLU A 105 -1.45 -21.20 35.56
N TYR A 106 -0.30 -20.64 35.20
CA TYR A 106 -0.24 -19.48 34.28
C TYR A 106 0.60 -19.69 33.00
N GLY A 107 1.41 -20.75 32.91
CA GLY A 107 2.21 -21.05 31.71
C GLY A 107 1.39 -21.57 30.53
N ALA A 108 0.22 -22.18 30.78
CA ALA A 108 -0.59 -22.83 29.76
C ALA A 108 -1.45 -21.88 28.92
N TYR A 109 -1.60 -20.61 29.32
CA TYR A 109 -2.46 -19.62 28.67
C TYR A 109 -1.70 -18.53 27.90
N ILE A 110 -0.38 -18.61 27.82
CA ILE A 110 0.42 -17.67 27.03
C ILE A 110 0.42 -18.17 25.57
N PRO A 111 -0.20 -17.45 24.62
CA PRO A 111 -0.19 -17.84 23.22
C PRO A 111 1.25 -17.86 22.68
N ASP A 112 1.60 -18.87 21.89
CA ASP A 112 2.94 -19.05 21.31
C ASP A 112 3.45 -17.81 20.57
N SER A 113 2.53 -17.01 20.00
CA SER A 113 2.81 -15.75 19.32
C SER A 113 3.46 -14.68 20.21
N LEU A 114 3.17 -14.67 21.51
CA LEU A 114 3.81 -13.74 22.45
C LEU A 114 5.22 -14.18 22.82
N ILE A 115 5.48 -15.50 22.83
CA ILE A 115 6.81 -16.05 23.11
C ILE A 115 7.77 -15.77 21.95
N GLU A 116 7.29 -15.76 20.71
CA GLU A 116 8.07 -15.32 19.55
C GLU A 116 8.37 -13.81 19.59
N LEU A 117 7.40 -13.00 20.01
CA LEU A 117 7.54 -11.54 20.07
C LEU A 117 8.55 -11.09 21.15
N VAL A 118 8.58 -11.79 22.29
CA VAL A 118 9.55 -11.57 23.38
C VAL A 118 10.95 -12.06 22.99
N ARG A 119 11.06 -13.19 22.27
CA ARG A 119 12.35 -13.65 21.71
C ARG A 119 12.90 -12.65 20.70
N TRP A 120 12.05 -12.15 19.82
CA TRP A 120 12.40 -11.12 18.83
C TRP A 120 12.86 -9.80 19.47
N GLU A 121 12.29 -9.41 20.61
CA GLU A 121 12.72 -8.22 21.36
C GLU A 121 14.08 -8.41 22.06
N LYS A 122 14.33 -9.60 22.61
CA LYS A 122 15.63 -9.94 23.22
C LYS A 122 16.74 -10.04 22.18
N GLU A 123 16.44 -10.67 21.05
CA GLU A 123 17.34 -10.76 19.89
C GLU A 123 17.64 -9.36 19.32
N LYS A 124 16.66 -8.44 19.31
CA LYS A 124 16.86 -7.02 19.00
C LYS A 124 17.78 -6.27 19.97
N ARG A 125 17.79 -6.62 21.26
CA ARG A 125 18.67 -5.98 22.26
C ARG A 125 20.10 -6.48 22.14
N GLU A 126 20.29 -7.78 21.90
CA GLU A 126 21.61 -8.39 21.72
C GLU A 126 22.24 -8.04 20.35
N LEU A 127 21.43 -7.85 19.30
CA LEU A 127 21.87 -7.35 17.99
C LEU A 127 21.88 -5.81 17.88
N GLY A 128 21.33 -5.12 18.88
CA GLY A 128 21.12 -3.66 18.91
C GLY A 128 22.39 -2.83 19.11
N GLU A 129 23.53 -3.46 19.41
CA GLU A 129 24.83 -2.78 19.42
C GLU A 129 25.52 -2.77 18.04
N GLY A 130 24.93 -3.40 17.00
CA GLY A 130 25.54 -3.50 15.66
C GLY A 130 24.61 -3.34 14.44
N MET A 131 23.29 -3.36 14.60
CA MET A 131 22.38 -3.25 13.45
C MET A 131 22.19 -1.79 13.01
N ALA A 132 22.77 -1.44 11.86
CA ALA A 132 22.55 -0.17 11.18
C ALA A 132 21.06 0.02 10.87
N GLN A 133 20.58 1.26 10.99
CA GLN A 133 19.20 1.70 10.68
C GLN A 133 18.64 1.09 9.37
N ASP A 134 19.53 0.77 8.43
CA ASP A 134 19.24 0.18 7.12
C ASP A 134 18.65 -1.25 7.16
N GLU A 135 19.02 -2.11 8.11
CA GLU A 135 18.44 -3.47 8.22
C GLU A 135 17.05 -3.45 8.86
N LEU A 136 16.82 -2.55 9.82
CA LEU A 136 15.50 -2.32 10.42
C LEU A 136 14.51 -1.77 9.39
N ASN A 137 14.97 -0.84 8.54
CA ASN A 137 14.22 -0.34 7.40
C ASN A 137 13.96 -1.46 6.38
N GLY A 138 14.94 -2.34 6.13
CA GLY A 138 14.80 -3.50 5.24
C GLY A 138 13.69 -4.47 5.65
N LEU A 139 13.56 -4.77 6.95
CA LEU A 139 12.49 -5.64 7.47
C LEU A 139 11.10 -4.97 7.44
N TYR A 140 11.03 -3.67 7.76
CA TYR A 140 9.79 -2.90 7.67
C TYR A 140 9.25 -2.87 6.24
N HIS A 141 10.13 -2.59 5.27
CA HIS A 141 9.78 -2.54 3.85
C HIS A 141 9.45 -3.92 3.25
N SER A 142 10.09 -5.00 3.73
CA SER A 142 9.91 -6.34 3.14
C SER A 142 8.74 -7.14 3.71
N GLN A 143 8.40 -6.99 5.00
CA GLN A 143 7.39 -7.85 5.65
C GLN A 143 6.15 -7.11 6.15
N VAL A 144 6.31 -5.90 6.70
CA VAL A 144 5.23 -5.16 7.36
C VAL A 144 4.46 -4.30 6.35
N LEU A 145 5.20 -3.51 5.56
CA LEU A 145 4.64 -2.61 4.55
C LEU A 145 3.70 -3.33 3.56
N PRO A 146 4.05 -4.47 2.92
CA PRO A 146 3.17 -5.11 1.95
C PRO A 146 1.86 -5.65 2.57
N ARG A 147 1.90 -6.12 3.83
CA ARG A 147 0.69 -6.59 4.53
C ARG A 147 -0.25 -5.42 4.85
N MET A 148 0.30 -4.31 5.32
CA MET A 148 -0.47 -3.10 5.58
C MET A 148 -1.12 -2.58 4.28
N LEU A 149 -0.36 -2.47 3.18
CA LEU A 149 -0.88 -2.04 1.89
C LEU A 149 -2.00 -2.97 1.36
N ALA A 150 -1.87 -4.28 1.60
CA ALA A 150 -2.91 -5.26 1.23
C ALA A 150 -4.21 -5.06 2.02
N VAL A 151 -4.14 -4.62 3.28
CA VAL A 151 -5.31 -4.28 4.09
C VAL A 151 -5.98 -2.98 3.62
N PHE A 152 -5.18 -1.96 3.25
CA PHE A 152 -5.73 -0.69 2.74
C PHE A 152 -6.34 -0.82 1.34
N THR A 153 -5.85 -1.74 0.51
CA THR A 153 -6.34 -1.91 -0.87
C THR A 153 -7.86 -2.08 -0.99
N PRO A 154 -8.52 -3.03 -0.29
CA PRO A 154 -9.98 -3.17 -0.36
C PRO A 154 -10.74 -1.98 0.23
N ILE A 155 -10.18 -1.31 1.24
CA ILE A 155 -10.80 -0.14 1.87
C ILE A 155 -10.82 1.02 0.88
N VAL A 156 -9.68 1.34 0.26
CA VAL A 156 -9.58 2.41 -0.74
C VAL A 156 -10.41 2.07 -1.99
N PHE A 157 -10.38 0.82 -2.44
CA PHE A 157 -11.18 0.38 -3.59
C PHE A 157 -12.69 0.55 -3.37
N ALA A 158 -13.19 0.49 -2.13
CA ALA A 158 -14.61 0.72 -1.85
C ALA A 158 -15.09 2.15 -2.20
N PHE A 159 -14.17 3.11 -2.30
CA PHE A 159 -14.45 4.49 -2.74
C PHE A 159 -14.30 4.68 -4.26
N CYS A 160 -13.80 3.67 -4.98
CA CYS A 160 -13.64 3.70 -6.43
C CYS A 160 -14.93 3.24 -7.15
N ASP A 161 -15.18 3.77 -8.35
CA ASP A 161 -16.26 3.26 -9.20
C ASP A 161 -15.88 1.91 -9.81
N ALA A 162 -16.52 0.84 -9.31
CA ALA A 162 -16.30 -0.54 -9.75
C ALA A 162 -16.69 -0.80 -11.22
N LYS A 163 -17.45 0.10 -11.87
CA LYS A 163 -17.74 -0.01 -13.31
C LYS A 163 -16.57 0.42 -14.17
N ILE A 164 -15.72 1.32 -13.66
CA ILE A 164 -14.58 1.89 -14.39
C ILE A 164 -13.27 1.22 -13.96
N ILE A 165 -13.14 0.88 -12.68
CA ILE A 165 -11.91 0.35 -12.08
C ILE A 165 -12.13 -1.12 -11.68
N ASP A 166 -11.33 -2.01 -12.26
CA ASP A 166 -11.30 -3.41 -11.88
C ASP A 166 -10.45 -3.62 -10.62
N LYS A 167 -11.01 -4.33 -9.63
CA LYS A 167 -10.36 -4.69 -8.37
C LYS A 167 -9.06 -5.47 -8.58
N MET A 168 -8.99 -6.31 -9.61
CA MET A 168 -7.78 -7.11 -9.87
C MET A 168 -6.59 -6.27 -10.31
N ASN A 169 -6.86 -5.13 -10.96
CA ASN A 169 -5.85 -4.26 -11.53
C ASN A 169 -5.50 -3.07 -10.64
N PHE A 170 -6.21 -2.91 -9.52
CA PHE A 170 -6.04 -1.83 -8.55
C PHE A 170 -5.21 -2.29 -7.35
N LYS A 171 -4.22 -1.48 -6.95
CA LYS A 171 -3.38 -1.74 -5.76
C LYS A 171 -3.01 -0.43 -5.08
N VAL A 172 -3.02 -0.42 -3.75
CA VAL A 172 -2.42 0.67 -2.97
C VAL A 172 -0.91 0.39 -2.87
N ILE A 173 -0.10 1.35 -3.30
CA ILE A 173 1.37 1.20 -3.38
C ILE A 173 2.09 1.93 -2.25
N SER A 174 1.47 2.95 -1.66
CA SER A 174 2.01 3.67 -0.52
C SER A 174 0.92 4.23 0.36
N VAL A 175 1.16 4.23 1.66
CA VAL A 175 0.34 4.91 2.66
C VAL A 175 1.31 5.70 3.54
N THR A 176 1.09 7.01 3.60
CA THR A 176 1.83 7.95 4.44
C THR A 176 1.01 8.21 5.70
N LEU A 177 1.50 7.72 6.83
CA LEU A 177 0.88 7.94 8.13
C LEU A 177 1.42 9.23 8.76
N PRO A 178 0.58 10.01 9.45
CA PRO A 178 1.05 11.18 10.19
C PRO A 178 1.91 10.79 11.40
N SER A 179 2.84 11.67 11.77
CA SER A 179 3.56 11.55 13.04
C SER A 179 2.59 11.74 14.20
N LEU A 180 2.50 10.76 15.08
CA LEU A 180 1.61 10.80 16.24
C LEU A 180 2.21 11.57 17.43
N LYS A 181 3.49 11.93 17.37
CA LYS A 181 4.24 12.58 18.47
C LYS A 181 4.28 14.11 18.40
N GLN A 182 4.06 14.68 17.22
CA GLN A 182 4.13 16.13 17.03
C GLN A 182 2.71 16.69 17.03
N ASP A 183 2.44 17.60 17.96
CA ASP A 183 1.21 18.40 17.96
C ASP A 183 1.35 19.48 16.88
N GLY A 184 0.83 19.19 15.68
CA GLY A 184 0.99 20.03 14.48
C GLY A 184 0.16 19.53 13.31
N GLU A 185 0.40 20.08 12.11
CA GLU A 185 -0.28 19.65 10.88
C GLU A 185 0.13 18.23 10.48
N ALA A 186 -0.61 17.26 11.00
CA ALA A 186 -0.53 15.86 10.63
C ALA A 186 -1.14 15.66 9.23
N TYR A 187 -0.36 15.13 8.29
CA TYR A 187 -0.86 14.79 6.94
C TYR A 187 -0.95 13.27 6.78
N PHE A 188 -2.05 12.81 6.21
CA PHE A 188 -2.26 11.45 5.78
C PHE A 188 -2.30 11.40 4.26
N GLY A 189 -1.62 10.41 3.66
CA GLY A 189 -1.56 10.29 2.21
C GLY A 189 -1.72 8.86 1.73
N ILE A 190 -2.40 8.68 0.61
CA ILE A 190 -2.54 7.39 -0.06
C ILE A 190 -2.05 7.56 -1.49
N GLU A 191 -1.25 6.60 -1.94
CA GLU A 191 -0.88 6.44 -3.34
C GLU A 191 -1.39 5.09 -3.85
N ALA A 192 -2.17 5.14 -4.93
CA ALA A 192 -2.72 3.96 -5.57
C ALA A 192 -2.30 3.88 -7.03
N GLN A 193 -2.24 2.65 -7.51
CA GLN A 193 -1.86 2.30 -8.87
C GLN A 193 -2.98 1.48 -9.50
N LEU A 194 -3.22 1.75 -10.79
CA LEU A 194 -4.12 0.99 -11.65
C LEU A 194 -3.39 0.56 -12.92
N ILE A 195 -3.45 -0.74 -13.23
CA ILE A 195 -2.99 -1.26 -14.52
C ILE A 195 -4.17 -1.21 -15.49
N TYR A 196 -4.10 -0.35 -16.51
CA TYR A 196 -5.16 -0.20 -17.49
C TYR A 196 -4.73 -0.77 -18.85
N LYS A 197 -5.53 -1.69 -19.39
CA LYS A 197 -5.30 -2.27 -20.71
C LYS A 197 -5.96 -1.38 -21.76
N LEU A 198 -5.16 -0.84 -22.68
CA LEU A 198 -5.68 0.01 -23.75
C LEU A 198 -6.49 -0.84 -24.74
N PRO A 199 -7.72 -0.45 -25.09
CA PRO A 199 -8.53 -1.17 -26.07
C PRO A 199 -8.14 -0.79 -27.50
N ILE A 200 -6.87 -0.95 -27.84
CA ILE A 200 -6.37 -0.75 -29.20
C ILE A 200 -6.61 -2.03 -29.99
N PRO A 201 -7.22 -1.96 -31.18
CA PRO A 201 -7.31 -3.15 -32.02
C PRO A 201 -5.91 -3.64 -32.39
N PHE A 202 -5.72 -4.96 -32.40
CA PHE A 202 -4.47 -5.66 -32.80
C PHE A 202 -3.25 -5.53 -31.86
N MET A 203 -3.30 -4.71 -30.81
CA MET A 203 -2.18 -4.55 -29.87
C MET A 203 -2.64 -4.58 -28.42
N SER A 204 -1.99 -5.38 -27.57
CA SER A 204 -2.33 -5.51 -26.14
C SER A 204 -1.39 -4.68 -25.27
N GLN A 205 -1.43 -3.35 -25.42
CA GLN A 205 -0.64 -2.45 -24.59
C GLN A 205 -1.33 -2.17 -23.26
N THR A 206 -0.54 -2.07 -22.20
CA THR A 206 -1.01 -1.72 -20.86
C THR A 206 -0.29 -0.48 -20.38
N ILE A 207 -1.02 0.43 -19.75
CA ILE A 207 -0.47 1.60 -19.07
C ILE A 207 -0.66 1.47 -17.56
N VAL A 208 0.25 2.09 -16.81
CA VAL A 208 0.18 2.13 -15.35
C VAL A 208 -0.17 3.55 -14.93
N LEU A 209 -1.35 3.72 -14.36
CA LEU A 209 -1.81 4.99 -13.82
C LEU A 209 -1.51 5.02 -12.32
N LYS A 210 -0.86 6.08 -11.84
CA LYS A 210 -0.58 6.30 -10.42
C LYS A 210 -1.22 7.60 -9.98
N LYS A 211 -1.91 7.56 -8.85
CA LYS A 211 -2.55 8.74 -8.26
C LYS A 211 -2.29 8.80 -6.77
N LYS A 212 -2.11 10.03 -6.31
CA LYS A 212 -1.76 10.34 -4.93
C LYS A 212 -2.69 11.41 -4.41
N ALA A 213 -3.18 11.22 -3.20
CA ALA A 213 -3.92 12.23 -2.47
C ALA A 213 -3.31 12.40 -1.08
N TYR A 214 -3.39 13.64 -0.59
CA TYR A 214 -2.98 14.02 0.76
C TYR A 214 -4.11 14.80 1.39
N GLU A 215 -4.40 14.48 2.65
CA GLU A 215 -5.37 15.20 3.45
C GLU A 215 -4.78 15.49 4.82
N ARG A 216 -5.20 16.61 5.43
CA ARG A 216 -4.89 16.88 6.83
C ARG A 216 -5.62 15.88 7.71
N ALA A 217 -4.84 15.10 8.47
CA ALA A 217 -5.36 14.17 9.45
C ALA A 217 -5.89 14.93 10.68
N TRP A 218 -7.07 14.53 11.13
CA TRP A 218 -7.58 14.99 12.41
C TRP A 218 -6.98 14.13 13.52
N VAL A 219 -5.99 14.66 14.22
CA VAL A 219 -5.25 13.97 15.29
C VAL A 219 -5.65 14.44 16.69
N GLY A 220 -6.78 15.14 16.80
CA GLY A 220 -7.22 15.78 18.05
C GLY A 220 -6.42 17.04 18.35
N ALA A 221 -7.11 18.04 18.88
CA ALA A 221 -6.52 19.26 19.41
C ALA A 221 -6.20 19.06 20.90
#